data_AF-A0A8T3M1D9-F1
#
_entry.id   AF-A0A8T3M1D9-F1
#
_cell.length_a   1.000
_cell.length_b   1.000
_cell.length_c   1.000
_cell.angle_alpha   90.00
_cell.angle_beta   90.00
_cell.angle_gamma   90.00
#
_symmetry.space_group_name_H-M   'P 1'
#
loop_
_entity.id
_entity.type
_entity.pdbx_description
1 polymer ?
#
loop_
_entity_poly.entity_id
_entity_poly.type
_entity_poly.pdbx_seq_one_letter_code
_entity_poly.pdbx_strand_id
1 'polypeptide(L)'
;DAAAVGGAVEHGTPGRPLWWAAFFRIQGPFMPPIASGPTDRLAGAANLSYKRRTLERLGPENGIHIDNLDMPALEPGEVLYADDGLRVAHHQPTDLWRTCVLDFHNGRATAGKRRERMGRQEWIRLGMLGVLPLYRTLRTYRIIRGKDHPAGTLEKAIPVVAWLHYCQAAGELVGYASGPGNSPGELY
;
A
#
# COMPACT_ATOMS: atom_id res chain seq x y z
N ASP A 1 14.07 -14.07 -17.07
CA ASP A 1 15.03 -13.06 -16.59
C ASP A 1 14.29 -12.07 -15.69
N ALA A 2 14.88 -11.58 -14.60
CA ALA A 2 14.18 -10.69 -13.68
C ALA A 2 14.27 -9.22 -14.14
N ALA A 3 13.12 -8.60 -14.41
CA ALA A 3 13.02 -7.17 -14.73
C ALA A 3 13.17 -6.30 -13.47
N ALA A 4 12.66 -6.79 -12.34
CA ALA A 4 12.83 -6.21 -11.03
C ALA A 4 12.97 -7.30 -9.97
N VAL A 5 13.74 -7.01 -8.93
CA VAL A 5 13.91 -7.86 -7.76
C VAL A 5 13.52 -7.06 -6.53
N GLY A 6 12.62 -7.61 -5.71
CA GLY A 6 12.20 -6.98 -4.47
C GLY A 6 12.38 -7.91 -3.28
N GLY A 7 12.54 -7.32 -2.11
CA GLY A 7 12.78 -8.05 -0.88
C GLY A 7 11.70 -7.83 0.18
N ALA A 8 11.87 -8.52 1.30
CA ALA A 8 11.00 -8.35 2.45
C ALA A 8 11.29 -7.02 3.17
N VAL A 9 10.27 -6.50 3.85
CA VAL A 9 10.35 -5.26 4.61
C VAL A 9 10.06 -5.57 6.07
N GLU A 10 11.00 -5.24 6.94
CA GLU A 10 10.88 -5.41 8.38
C GLU A 10 10.44 -4.09 9.02
N HIS A 11 9.72 -4.18 10.14
CA HIS A 11 9.37 -2.99 10.91
C HIS A 11 10.57 -2.54 11.74
N GLY A 12 11.15 -1.39 11.39
CA GLY A 12 12.34 -0.86 12.05
C GLY A 12 12.08 -0.09 13.35
N THR A 13 10.82 0.20 13.69
CA THR A 13 10.48 1.09 14.82
C THR A 13 9.56 0.39 15.83
N PRO A 14 10.09 -0.35 16.81
CA PRO A 14 9.26 -1.08 17.77
C PRO A 14 8.42 -0.14 18.65
N GLY A 15 7.29 -0.65 19.16
CA GLY A 15 6.61 -0.09 20.32
C GLY A 15 5.13 0.25 20.14
N ARG A 16 4.80 1.33 19.41
CA ARG A 16 3.44 1.90 19.44
C ARG A 16 2.48 1.15 18.50
N PRO A 17 1.25 0.82 18.93
CA PRO A 17 0.23 0.20 18.07
C PRO A 17 -0.04 0.98 16.78
N LEU A 18 0.00 2.32 16.84
CA LEU A 18 -0.12 3.19 15.67
C LEU A 18 0.95 2.92 14.61
N TRP A 19 2.21 2.77 15.01
CA TRP A 19 3.33 2.58 14.09
C TRP A 19 3.24 1.22 13.41
N TRP A 20 2.81 0.20 14.15
CA TRP A 20 2.48 -1.10 13.60
C TRP A 20 1.27 -1.05 12.67
N ALA A 21 0.22 -0.29 13.01
CA ALA A 21 -0.95 -0.15 12.15
C ALA A 21 -0.62 0.53 10.81
N ALA A 22 0.16 1.61 10.83
CA ALA A 22 0.66 2.27 9.64
C ALA A 22 1.51 1.32 8.78
N PHE A 23 2.41 0.57 9.42
CA PHE A 23 3.24 -0.43 8.75
C PHE A 23 2.44 -1.57 8.14
N PHE A 24 1.52 -2.20 8.89
CA PHE A 24 0.72 -3.33 8.42
C PHE A 24 -0.16 -2.99 7.22
N ARG A 25 -0.65 -1.75 7.13
CA ARG A 25 -1.46 -1.31 6.00
C ARG A 25 -0.66 -1.19 4.70
N ILE A 26 0.57 -0.70 4.78
CA ILE A 26 1.38 -0.38 3.60
C ILE A 26 2.33 -1.53 3.26
N GLN A 27 3.15 -1.95 4.24
CA GLN A 27 4.23 -2.91 4.06
C GLN A 27 3.87 -4.33 4.50
N GLY A 28 2.77 -4.50 5.23
CA GLY A 28 2.40 -5.77 5.84
C GLY A 28 2.40 -7.00 4.91
N PRO A 29 1.88 -6.93 3.66
CA PRO A 29 1.98 -8.05 2.71
C PRO A 29 3.42 -8.48 2.38
N PHE A 30 4.37 -7.55 2.49
CA PHE A 30 5.79 -7.71 2.19
C PHE A 30 6.64 -7.93 3.45
N MET A 31 6.01 -8.06 4.61
CA MET A 31 6.71 -8.47 5.83
C MET A 31 7.17 -9.92 5.73
N PRO A 32 8.32 -10.31 6.31
CA PRO A 32 8.72 -11.70 6.39
C PRO A 32 7.66 -12.59 7.08
N PRO A 33 7.57 -13.88 6.71
CA PRO A 33 8.18 -14.46 5.54
C PRO A 33 7.40 -14.07 4.27
N ILE A 34 8.11 -13.80 3.17
CA ILE A 34 7.55 -13.79 1.82
C ILE A 34 7.99 -15.03 1.03
N ALA A 35 7.22 -15.41 0.02
CA ALA A 35 7.65 -16.47 -0.88
C ALA A 35 8.75 -15.94 -1.80
N SER A 36 9.87 -16.66 -1.87
CA SER A 36 10.94 -16.35 -2.83
C SER A 36 10.61 -16.98 -4.19
N GLY A 37 10.80 -16.23 -5.28
CA GLY A 37 10.50 -16.67 -6.63
C GLY A 37 9.75 -15.63 -7.48
N PRO A 38 9.30 -16.02 -8.69
CA PRO A 38 8.46 -15.19 -9.54
C PRO A 38 7.17 -14.75 -8.82
N THR A 39 6.81 -13.49 -8.97
CA THR A 39 5.62 -12.89 -8.33
C THR A 39 4.97 -11.87 -9.26
N ASP A 40 3.72 -11.52 -8.98
CA ASP A 40 3.01 -10.44 -9.66
C ASP A 40 3.16 -9.10 -8.94
N ARG A 41 3.80 -9.08 -7.76
CA ARG A 41 3.88 -7.90 -6.91
C ARG A 41 5.13 -7.89 -6.01
N LEU A 42 5.77 -6.72 -5.92
CA LEU A 42 6.92 -6.43 -5.05
C LEU A 42 6.60 -5.30 -4.06
N ALA A 43 7.49 -5.11 -3.07
CA ALA A 43 7.35 -4.23 -1.91
C ALA A 43 7.44 -2.71 -2.20
N GLY A 44 6.91 -2.28 -3.36
CA GLY A 44 6.90 -0.88 -3.78
C GLY A 44 8.27 -0.21 -3.61
N ALA A 45 8.30 0.98 -3.01
CA ALA A 45 9.51 1.80 -2.89
C ALA A 45 10.45 1.37 -1.78
N ALA A 46 9.99 0.48 -0.89
CA ALA A 46 10.73 0.20 0.33
C ALA A 46 11.90 -0.75 0.10
N ASN A 47 11.73 -1.78 -0.76
CA ASN A 47 12.78 -2.76 -1.02
C ASN A 47 12.68 -3.30 -2.44
N LEU A 48 13.25 -2.55 -3.39
CA LEU A 48 13.11 -2.84 -4.82
C LEU A 48 14.33 -2.39 -5.60
N SER A 49 14.78 -3.24 -6.52
CA SER A 49 15.82 -2.95 -7.49
C SER A 49 15.32 -3.28 -8.89
N TYR A 50 15.45 -2.32 -9.81
CA TYR A 50 15.08 -2.50 -11.21
C TYR A 50 16.31 -2.70 -12.07
N LYS A 51 16.18 -3.53 -13.12
CA LYS A 51 17.17 -3.51 -14.20
C LYS A 51 17.04 -2.19 -14.95
N ARG A 52 18.17 -1.61 -15.35
CA ARG A 52 18.23 -0.36 -16.12
C ARG A 52 17.31 -0.38 -17.34
N ARG A 53 17.36 -1.46 -18.13
CA ARG A 53 16.49 -1.67 -19.30
C ARG A 53 15.00 -1.57 -19.01
N THR A 54 14.58 -1.96 -17.80
CA THR A 54 13.19 -1.87 -17.35
C THR A 54 12.80 -0.42 -17.03
N LEU A 55 13.70 0.34 -16.41
CA LEU A 55 13.50 1.77 -16.14
C LEU A 55 13.45 2.61 -17.42
N GLU A 56 14.32 2.31 -18.39
CA GLU A 56 14.37 3.01 -19.68
C GLU A 56 13.04 2.91 -20.45
N ARG A 57 12.27 1.81 -20.26
CA ARG A 57 10.94 1.63 -20.85
C ARG A 57 9.82 2.37 -20.12
N LEU A 58 9.96 2.64 -18.81
CA LEU A 58 8.92 3.31 -18.03
C LEU A 58 8.73 4.79 -18.43
N GLY A 59 9.74 5.42 -19.02
CA GLY A 59 9.70 6.80 -19.50
C GLY A 59 9.62 7.85 -18.37
N PRO A 60 10.03 9.11 -18.63
CA PRO A 60 10.01 10.18 -17.62
C PRO A 60 8.59 10.70 -17.30
N GLU A 61 7.66 10.56 -18.24
CA GLU A 61 6.28 11.09 -18.18
C GLU A 61 5.37 10.30 -17.21
N ASN A 62 5.69 9.03 -16.94
CA ASN A 62 5.00 8.19 -15.95
C ASN A 62 5.58 8.39 -14.54
N GLY A 63 5.94 9.63 -14.23
CA GLY A 63 6.73 10.07 -13.08
C GLY A 63 6.66 9.08 -11.94
N ILE A 64 7.72 8.27 -11.82
CA ILE A 64 7.98 7.17 -10.88
C ILE A 64 6.98 7.16 -9.72
N HIS A 65 5.74 6.71 -9.97
CA HIS A 65 4.72 6.59 -8.95
C HIS A 65 4.95 5.22 -8.32
N ILE A 66 6.05 5.08 -7.58
CA ILE A 66 6.38 3.82 -6.92
C ILE A 66 5.28 3.41 -5.91
N ASP A 67 4.41 4.34 -5.53
CA ASP A 67 3.24 4.09 -4.69
C ASP A 67 2.01 3.58 -5.47
N ASN A 68 1.90 3.88 -6.77
CA ASN A 68 0.85 3.34 -7.62
C ASN A 68 1.40 2.11 -8.34
N LEU A 69 1.22 0.95 -7.71
CA LEU A 69 0.97 -0.42 -8.19
C LEU A 69 1.11 -0.83 -9.68
N ASP A 70 1.31 0.07 -10.63
CA ASP A 70 1.64 -0.21 -12.02
C ASP A 70 3.12 -0.63 -12.07
N MET A 71 3.34 -1.90 -11.74
CA MET A 71 4.60 -2.57 -12.05
C MET A 71 4.92 -2.38 -13.54
N PRO A 72 6.21 -2.28 -13.92
CA PRO A 72 6.56 -2.12 -15.33
C PRO A 72 5.95 -3.22 -16.17
N ALA A 73 5.52 -2.85 -17.38
CA ALA A 73 5.16 -3.84 -18.38
C ALA A 73 6.36 -4.77 -18.60
N LEU A 74 6.12 -6.06 -18.33
CA LEU A 74 7.11 -7.11 -18.53
C LEU A 74 7.16 -7.47 -20.01
N GLU A 75 8.35 -7.55 -20.56
CA GLU A 75 8.56 -8.16 -21.88
C GLU A 75 8.34 -9.68 -21.80
N PRO A 76 8.04 -10.36 -22.93
CA PRO A 76 7.96 -11.81 -22.96
C PRO A 76 9.21 -12.47 -22.36
N GLY A 77 9.01 -13.29 -21.32
CA GLY A 77 10.10 -13.99 -20.61
C GLY A 77 10.74 -13.21 -19.45
N GLU A 78 10.29 -11.97 -19.20
CA GLU A 78 10.61 -11.24 -17.97
C GLU A 78 9.66 -11.61 -16.83
N VAL A 79 10.18 -11.53 -15.60
CA VAL A 79 9.40 -11.70 -14.37
C VAL A 79 9.75 -10.63 -13.35
N LEU A 80 8.86 -10.37 -12.41
CA LEU A 80 9.22 -9.78 -11.12
C LEU A 80 9.66 -10.92 -10.19
N TYR A 81 10.71 -10.72 -9.43
CA TYR A 81 11.25 -11.74 -8.53
C TYR A 81 11.27 -11.25 -7.09
N ALA A 82 10.67 -11.99 -6.18
CA ALA A 82 10.75 -11.74 -4.74
C ALA A 82 11.85 -12.61 -4.12
N ASP A 83 12.59 -12.06 -3.16
CA ASP A 83 13.59 -12.78 -2.38
C ASP A 83 13.46 -12.41 -0.89
N ASP A 84 13.10 -13.38 -0.04
CA ASP A 84 12.92 -13.16 1.41
C ASP A 84 14.26 -12.92 2.14
N GLY A 85 15.39 -13.27 1.52
CA GLY A 85 16.73 -13.02 2.05
C GLY A 85 17.15 -11.56 1.89
N LEU A 86 16.55 -10.82 0.96
CA LEU A 86 16.78 -9.37 0.81
C LEU A 86 15.89 -8.63 1.80
N ARG A 87 16.44 -8.13 2.90
CA ARG A 87 15.67 -7.50 3.98
C ARG A 87 16.12 -6.08 4.24
N VAL A 88 15.15 -5.20 4.46
CA VAL A 88 15.38 -3.81 4.88
C VAL A 88 14.47 -3.46 6.05
N ALA A 89 14.97 -2.63 6.95
CA ALA A 89 14.18 -2.09 8.05
C ALA A 89 13.52 -0.77 7.63
N HIS A 90 12.19 -0.71 7.70
CA HIS A 90 11.44 0.51 7.42
C HIS A 90 11.15 1.27 8.71
N HIS A 91 11.73 2.47 8.83
CA HIS A 91 11.60 3.33 10.00
C HIS A 91 10.63 4.48 9.71
N GLN A 92 9.38 4.36 10.15
CA GLN A 92 8.36 5.39 9.94
C GLN A 92 7.58 5.71 11.22
N PRO A 93 8.22 6.31 12.24
CA PRO A 93 7.46 6.89 13.34
C PRO A 93 6.51 7.95 12.80
N THR A 94 5.27 7.94 13.29
CA THR A 94 4.22 8.85 12.85
C THR A 94 3.28 9.23 13.98
N ASP A 95 2.51 10.28 13.75
CA ASP A 95 1.51 10.84 14.66
C ASP A 95 0.11 10.53 14.15
N LEU A 96 -0.80 10.16 15.07
CA LEU A 96 -2.14 9.67 14.70
C LEU A 96 -2.88 10.67 13.81
N TRP A 97 -2.88 11.95 14.19
CA TRP A 97 -3.56 13.00 13.43
C TRP A 97 -2.99 13.13 12.02
N ARG A 98 -1.66 13.21 11.89
CA ARG A 98 -0.98 13.29 10.60
C ARG A 98 -1.30 12.08 9.73
N THR A 99 -1.29 10.87 10.30
CA THR A 99 -1.67 9.65 9.56
C THR A 99 -3.12 9.70 9.09
N CYS A 100 -4.06 10.15 9.93
CA CYS A 100 -5.47 10.25 9.57
C CYS A 100 -5.69 11.25 8.41
N VAL A 101 -5.02 12.41 8.46
CA VAL A 101 -5.09 13.43 7.41
C VAL A 101 -4.50 12.91 6.10
N LEU A 102 -3.32 12.27 6.15
CA LEU A 102 -2.70 11.65 4.98
C LEU A 102 -3.59 10.57 4.37
N ASP A 103 -4.19 9.70 5.19
CA ASP A 103 -5.09 8.65 4.72
C ASP A 103 -6.36 9.21 4.08
N PHE A 104 -6.92 10.28 4.64
CA PHE A 104 -8.04 10.99 4.05
C PHE A 104 -7.66 11.57 2.68
N HIS A 105 -6.56 12.31 2.58
CA HIS A 105 -6.12 12.89 1.31
C HIS A 105 -5.76 11.84 0.28
N ASN A 106 -5.14 10.73 0.69
CA ASN A 106 -4.85 9.60 -0.18
C ASN A 106 -6.14 8.96 -0.72
N GLY A 107 -7.14 8.74 0.15
CA GLY A 107 -8.46 8.26 -0.25
C GLY A 107 -9.14 9.18 -1.25
N ARG A 108 -9.12 10.49 -0.99
CA ARG A 108 -9.72 11.51 -1.85
C ARG A 108 -9.02 11.61 -3.20
N ALA A 109 -7.69 11.64 -3.22
CA ALA A 109 -6.90 11.66 -4.45
C ALA A 109 -7.19 10.41 -5.31
N THR A 110 -7.16 9.23 -4.68
CA THR A 110 -7.40 7.95 -5.35
C THR A 110 -8.81 7.86 -5.95
N ALA A 111 -9.85 8.12 -5.14
CA ALA A 111 -11.23 8.06 -5.63
C ALA A 111 -11.54 9.18 -6.63
N GLY A 112 -10.96 10.37 -6.43
CA GLY A 112 -11.06 11.48 -7.35
C GLY A 112 -10.54 11.14 -8.75
N LYS A 113 -9.38 10.48 -8.84
CA LYS A 113 -8.86 9.98 -10.13
C LYS A 113 -9.75 8.88 -10.72
N ARG A 114 -10.29 7.97 -9.89
CA ARG A 114 -11.22 6.92 -10.36
C ARG A 114 -12.55 7.47 -10.85
N ARG A 115 -12.98 8.64 -10.36
CA ARG A 115 -14.22 9.30 -10.78
C ARG A 115 -14.27 9.53 -12.28
N GLU A 116 -13.13 9.83 -12.91
CA GLU A 116 -13.01 10.02 -14.37
C GLU A 116 -13.40 8.76 -15.16
N ARG A 117 -13.39 7.60 -14.52
CA ARG A 117 -13.70 6.28 -15.10
C ARG A 117 -14.90 5.63 -14.39
N MET A 118 -15.87 6.43 -13.94
CA MET A 118 -17.06 5.95 -13.24
C MET A 118 -17.81 4.90 -14.06
N GLY A 119 -17.82 3.68 -13.54
CA GLY A 119 -18.56 2.55 -14.08
C GLY A 119 -19.22 1.74 -12.97
N ARG A 120 -19.81 0.59 -13.32
CA ARG A 120 -20.51 -0.29 -12.37
C ARG A 120 -19.68 -0.63 -11.12
N GLN A 121 -18.38 -0.89 -11.29
CA GLN A 121 -17.49 -1.25 -10.18
C GLN A 121 -17.32 -0.10 -9.18
N GLU A 122 -17.21 1.13 -9.67
CA GLU A 122 -17.02 2.30 -8.80
C GLU A 122 -18.31 2.64 -8.03
N TRP A 123 -19.48 2.46 -8.65
CA TRP A 123 -20.77 2.55 -7.95
C TRP A 123 -20.92 1.51 -6.84
N ILE A 124 -20.51 0.27 -7.08
CA ILE A 124 -20.50 -0.78 -6.05
C ILE A 124 -19.55 -0.38 -4.91
N ARG A 125 -18.36 0.13 -5.22
CA ARG A 125 -17.41 0.60 -4.19
C ARG A 125 -18.00 1.72 -3.34
N LEU A 126 -18.64 2.70 -3.99
CA LEU A 126 -19.32 3.81 -3.31
C LEU A 126 -20.41 3.30 -2.35
N GLY A 127 -21.27 2.38 -2.80
CA GLY A 127 -22.31 1.76 -1.97
C GLY A 127 -21.74 0.92 -0.81
N MET A 128 -20.53 0.39 -0.96
CA MET A 128 -19.86 -0.45 0.03
C MET A 128 -18.92 0.33 0.96
N LEU A 129 -18.85 1.66 0.91
CA LEU A 129 -17.90 2.45 1.71
C LEU A 129 -18.02 2.26 3.23
N GLY A 130 -19.19 1.87 3.75
CA GLY A 130 -19.34 1.53 5.17
C GLY A 130 -18.75 0.16 5.54
N VAL A 131 -18.78 -0.80 4.61
CA VAL A 131 -18.39 -2.21 4.82
C VAL A 131 -16.96 -2.48 4.36
N LEU A 132 -16.51 -1.80 3.31
CA LEU A 132 -15.20 -1.98 2.69
C LEU A 132 -14.03 -1.75 3.65
N PRO A 133 -14.05 -0.77 4.57
CA PRO A 133 -13.04 -0.63 5.61
C PRO A 133 -12.91 -1.86 6.51
N LEU A 134 -14.03 -2.47 6.89
CA LEU A 134 -14.03 -3.69 7.71
C LEU A 134 -13.48 -4.88 6.91
N TYR A 135 -13.89 -5.02 5.65
CA TYR A 135 -13.33 -6.04 4.76
C TYR A 135 -11.81 -5.88 4.57
N ARG A 136 -11.33 -4.66 4.31
CA ARG A 136 -9.90 -4.35 4.17
C ARG A 136 -9.15 -4.66 5.46
N THR A 137 -9.70 -4.30 6.62
CA THR A 137 -9.13 -4.62 7.94
C THR A 137 -9.02 -6.12 8.17
N LEU A 138 -10.09 -6.88 7.88
CA LEU A 138 -10.10 -8.33 8.01
C LEU A 138 -9.11 -8.99 7.05
N ARG A 139 -8.98 -8.46 5.83
CA ARG A 139 -7.96 -8.90 4.87
C ARG A 139 -6.55 -8.63 5.41
N THR A 140 -6.29 -7.44 5.95
CA THR A 140 -5.01 -7.13 6.60
C THR A 140 -4.74 -8.12 7.72
N TYR A 141 -5.68 -8.32 8.66
CA TYR A 141 -5.54 -9.30 9.73
C TYR A 141 -5.17 -10.70 9.22
N ARG A 142 -5.88 -11.19 8.20
CA ARG A 142 -5.62 -12.52 7.60
C ARG A 142 -4.26 -12.63 6.92
N ILE A 143 -3.75 -11.55 6.34
CA ILE A 143 -2.41 -11.53 5.75
C ILE A 143 -1.37 -11.52 6.87
N ILE A 144 -1.50 -10.63 7.85
CA ILE A 144 -0.48 -10.39 8.86
C ILE A 144 -0.37 -11.50 9.90
N ARG A 145 -1.46 -12.21 10.20
CA ARG A 145 -1.43 -13.36 11.14
C ARG A 145 -0.46 -14.48 10.75
N GLY A 146 -0.04 -14.54 9.49
CA GLY A 146 0.93 -15.52 8.98
C GLY A 146 2.33 -14.93 8.79
N LYS A 147 2.60 -13.76 9.38
CA LYS A 147 3.83 -13.00 9.22
C LYS A 147 4.58 -12.88 10.54
N ASP A 148 5.87 -12.60 10.44
CA ASP A 148 6.76 -12.45 11.59
C ASP A 148 6.54 -11.09 12.26
N HIS A 149 5.88 -11.10 13.41
CA HIS A 149 5.73 -9.92 14.27
C HIS A 149 5.67 -10.33 15.74
N PRO A 150 6.00 -9.43 16.69
CA PRO A 150 5.90 -9.76 18.11
C PRO A 150 4.46 -10.11 18.51
N ALA A 151 4.32 -11.08 19.42
CA ALA A 151 3.02 -11.53 19.91
C ALA A 151 2.19 -10.38 20.53
N GLY A 152 0.88 -10.37 20.30
CA GLY A 152 -0.04 -9.34 20.82
C GLY A 152 0.01 -8.01 20.06
N THR A 153 0.92 -7.85 19.11
CA THR A 153 1.07 -6.61 18.34
C THR A 153 -0.06 -6.42 17.34
N LEU A 154 -0.43 -7.49 16.63
CA LEU A 154 -1.48 -7.46 15.63
C LEU A 154 -2.81 -7.07 16.29
N GLU A 155 -3.17 -7.71 17.40
CA GLU A 155 -4.41 -7.48 18.15
C GLU A 155 -4.51 -6.03 18.63
N LYS A 156 -3.41 -5.43 19.08
CA LYS A 156 -3.35 -4.02 19.50
C LYS A 156 -3.42 -3.06 18.31
N ALA A 157 -2.86 -3.43 17.15
CA ALA A 157 -2.81 -2.58 15.98
C ALA A 157 -4.11 -2.61 15.16
N ILE A 158 -4.87 -3.72 15.14
CA ILE A 158 -6.07 -3.87 14.31
C ILE A 158 -7.15 -2.80 14.55
N PRO A 159 -7.48 -2.39 15.78
CA PRO A 159 -8.41 -1.29 16.00
C PRO A 159 -7.96 0.01 15.32
N VAL A 160 -6.65 0.29 15.35
CA VAL A 160 -6.06 1.46 14.68
C VAL A 160 -6.07 1.27 13.17
N VAL A 161 -5.77 0.08 12.64
CA VAL A 161 -5.91 -0.24 11.20
C VAL A 161 -7.35 0.01 10.72
N ALA A 162 -8.35 -0.42 11.50
CA ALA A 162 -9.76 -0.22 11.19
C ALA A 162 -10.09 1.27 11.12
N TRP A 163 -9.69 2.03 12.14
CA TRP A 163 -9.88 3.48 12.20
C TRP A 163 -9.27 4.18 10.98
N LEU A 164 -8.01 3.88 10.65
CA LEU A 164 -7.33 4.52 9.54
C LEU A 164 -7.91 4.11 8.16
N HIS A 165 -8.49 2.91 8.03
CA HIS A 165 -9.28 2.55 6.83
C HIS A 165 -10.57 3.38 6.72
N TYR A 166 -11.20 3.74 7.84
CA TYR A 166 -12.36 4.65 7.83
C TYR A 166 -11.96 6.08 7.48
N CYS A 167 -10.82 6.59 7.96
CA CYS A 167 -10.27 7.87 7.51
C CYS A 167 -10.08 7.89 5.99
N GLN A 168 -9.49 6.82 5.43
CA GLN A 168 -9.34 6.68 3.98
C GLN A 168 -10.69 6.61 3.26
N ALA A 169 -11.67 5.87 3.77
CA ALA A 169 -13.00 5.77 3.17
C ALA A 169 -13.77 7.10 3.19
N ALA A 170 -13.61 7.90 4.24
CA ALA A 170 -14.14 9.27 4.27
C ALA A 170 -13.52 10.13 3.15
N GLY A 171 -12.21 9.98 2.93
CA GLY A 171 -11.52 10.57 1.78
C GLY A 171 -12.09 10.08 0.45
N GLU A 172 -12.24 8.76 0.29
CA GLU A 172 -12.80 8.15 -0.93
C GLU A 172 -14.22 8.70 -1.24
N LEU A 173 -15.09 8.82 -0.22
CA LEU A 173 -16.41 9.42 -0.37
C LEU A 173 -16.35 10.84 -0.96
N VAL A 174 -15.51 11.69 -0.37
CA VAL A 174 -15.31 13.07 -0.86
C VAL A 174 -14.70 13.08 -2.26
N GLY A 175 -13.79 12.14 -2.56
CA GLY A 175 -13.18 11.99 -3.88
C GLY A 175 -14.19 11.61 -4.97
N TYR A 176 -15.08 10.65 -4.70
CA TYR A 176 -16.16 10.32 -5.64
C TYR A 176 -17.15 11.48 -5.80
N ALA A 177 -17.51 12.18 -4.71
CA ALA A 177 -18.48 13.27 -4.74
C ALA A 177 -17.94 14.55 -5.41
N SER A 178 -16.67 14.90 -5.18
CA SER A 178 -16.11 16.23 -5.52
C SER A 178 -14.80 16.19 -6.32
N GLY A 179 -14.24 15.01 -6.58
CA GLY A 179 -12.95 14.87 -7.25
C GLY A 179 -11.76 15.02 -6.28
N PRO A 180 -10.53 14.95 -6.82
CA PRO A 180 -9.31 14.88 -6.00
C PRO A 180 -8.99 16.21 -5.27
N GLY A 181 -9.39 17.35 -5.84
CA GLY A 181 -9.02 18.68 -5.34
C GLY A 181 -7.50 18.83 -5.21
N ASN A 182 -7.05 19.53 -4.17
CA ASN A 182 -5.61 19.70 -3.87
C ASN A 182 -5.00 18.53 -3.09
N SER A 183 -5.77 17.46 -2.81
CA SER A 183 -5.29 16.33 -2.00
C SER A 183 -4.01 15.66 -2.53
N PRO A 184 -3.75 15.57 -3.84
CA PRO A 184 -2.46 15.05 -4.33
C PRO A 184 -1.24 15.85 -3.84
N GLY A 185 -1.39 17.17 -3.62
CA GLY A 185 -0.32 18.02 -3.11
C GLY A 185 -0.06 17.86 -1.60
N GLU A 186 -1.01 17.31 -0.86
CA GLU A 186 -0.93 17.08 0.60
C GLU A 186 -0.26 15.73 0.96
N LEU A 187 0.19 14.97 -0.04
CA LEU A 187 0.81 13.65 0.14
C LEU A 187 2.35 13.69 0.22
N TYR A 188 2.96 14.86 -0.02
CA TYR A 188 4.40 15.09 -0.03
C TYR A 188 4.78 16.15 1.00
#